data_AF-A0A9P4VLV4-F1
#
_entry.id   AF-A0A9P4VLV4-F1
#
_cell.length_a   1.000
_cell.length_b   1.000
_cell.length_c   1.000
_cell.angle_alpha   90.00
_cell.angle_beta   90.00
_cell.angle_gamma   90.00
#
_symmetry.space_group_name_H-M   'P 1'
#
loop_
_entity.id
_entity.type
_entity.pdbx_description
1 polymer ?
#
loop_
_entity_poly.entity_id
_entity_poly.type
_entity_poly.pdbx_seq_one_letter_code
_entity_poly.pdbx_strand_id
1 'polypeptide(L)'
;HWCDSSAYHRCSKAGCDVEESSYADLLQHWRDAQCYTVCEGCSSGIDGDLATHLQGNNGCMICHQHFKTLLSGDGMHQIPHYAADYKCWGCNCTFRCFSTMILHLEAGYCESGCTISDLNEVIADLSGGRYVMKDLISIHPDPHLPFECPKCDREFRSYSGLMQHAEQTSCSRSLTHAQKGRSLQRAFERMILIKSRC
;
A
#
# COMPACT_ATOMS: atom_id res chain seq x y z
N HIS A 1 53.08 -4.19 -19.92
CA HIS A 1 52.55 -5.27 -19.07
C HIS A 1 51.19 -4.80 -18.59
N TRP A 2 50.12 -5.43 -19.09
CA TRP A 2 48.75 -5.16 -18.66
C TRP A 2 48.60 -5.75 -17.25
N CYS A 3 48.50 -4.92 -16.22
CA CYS A 3 48.02 -5.37 -14.93
C CYS A 3 46.52 -5.08 -14.88
N ASP A 4 45.72 -6.11 -15.08
CA ASP A 4 44.34 -6.18 -14.60
C ASP A 4 44.35 -5.93 -13.09
N SER A 5 44.16 -4.68 -12.67
CA SER A 5 43.78 -4.40 -11.29
C SER A 5 42.29 -4.68 -11.17
N SER A 6 41.95 -5.96 -10.95
CA SER A 6 40.68 -6.31 -10.33
C SER A 6 40.65 -5.61 -8.97
N ALA A 7 39.75 -4.64 -8.80
CA ALA A 7 39.57 -3.97 -7.52
C ALA A 7 39.01 -4.98 -6.51
N TYR A 8 39.86 -5.52 -5.64
CA TYR A 8 39.43 -6.40 -4.55
C TYR A 8 38.70 -5.59 -3.48
N HIS A 9 37.67 -6.19 -2.89
CA HIS A 9 36.86 -5.60 -1.83
C HIS A 9 37.28 -6.19 -0.48
N ARG A 10 38.00 -5.40 0.33
CA ARG A 10 38.52 -5.83 1.64
C ARG A 10 37.53 -5.55 2.77
N CYS A 11 37.41 -6.49 3.70
CA CYS A 11 36.72 -6.26 4.97
C CYS A 11 37.49 -5.26 5.85
N SER A 12 36.83 -4.21 6.32
CA SER A 12 37.44 -3.15 7.14
C SER A 12 37.37 -3.41 8.65
N LYS A 13 36.82 -4.55 9.09
CA LYS A 13 36.70 -4.86 10.52
C LYS A 13 38.08 -5.18 11.11
N ALA A 14 38.39 -4.57 12.24
CA ALA A 14 39.65 -4.84 12.93
C ALA A 14 39.79 -6.33 13.26
N GLY A 15 40.90 -6.94 12.83
CA GLY A 15 41.16 -8.37 13.01
C GLY A 15 40.55 -9.28 11.94
N CYS A 16 39.99 -8.73 10.86
CA CYS A 16 39.55 -9.49 9.69
C CYS A 16 40.38 -9.09 8.46
N ASP A 17 41.09 -10.05 7.87
CA ASP A 17 41.99 -9.84 6.72
C ASP A 17 41.40 -10.41 5.41
N VAL A 18 40.07 -10.57 5.34
CA VAL A 18 39.39 -11.13 4.16
C VAL A 18 39.34 -10.11 3.02
N GLU A 19 39.70 -10.58 1.83
CA GLU A 19 39.61 -9.85 0.56
C GLU A 19 38.79 -10.66 -0.43
N GLU A 20 37.76 -10.04 -0.98
CA GLU A 20 36.85 -10.70 -1.91
C GLU A 20 36.95 -10.12 -3.31
N SER A 21 36.70 -10.95 -4.31
CA SER A 21 36.74 -10.57 -5.73
C SER A 21 35.59 -9.66 -6.15
N SER A 22 34.49 -9.66 -5.40
CA SER A 22 33.33 -8.81 -5.67
C SER A 22 32.74 -8.26 -4.37
N TYR A 23 32.01 -7.15 -4.50
CA TYR A 23 31.30 -6.57 -3.36
C TYR A 23 30.18 -7.48 -2.83
N ALA A 24 29.55 -8.28 -3.71
CA ALA A 24 28.52 -9.23 -3.29
C ALA A 24 29.10 -10.34 -2.40
N ASP A 25 30.29 -10.83 -2.75
CA ASP A 25 31.03 -11.80 -1.94
C ASP A 25 31.44 -11.17 -0.60
N LEU A 26 31.84 -9.89 -0.58
CA LEU A 26 32.14 -9.18 0.66
C LEU A 26 30.89 -9.01 1.56
N LEU A 27 29.72 -8.72 1.00
CA LEU A 27 28.47 -8.69 1.75
C LEU A 27 28.15 -10.06 2.34
N GLN A 28 28.36 -11.13 1.57
CA GLN A 28 28.14 -12.49 2.04
C GLN A 28 29.11 -12.84 3.17
N HIS A 29 30.39 -12.49 3.03
CA HIS A 29 31.38 -12.60 4.10
C HIS A 29 30.94 -11.88 5.38
N TRP A 30 30.40 -10.66 5.29
CA TRP A 30 29.89 -9.95 6.47
C TRP A 30 28.72 -10.68 7.15
N ARG A 31 27.83 -11.31 6.39
CA ARG A 31 26.74 -12.15 6.94
C ARG A 31 27.28 -13.40 7.62
N ASP A 32 28.23 -14.09 7.01
CA ASP A 32 28.70 -15.38 7.50
C ASP A 32 29.66 -15.23 8.70
N ALA A 33 30.60 -14.30 8.60
CA ALA A 33 31.58 -14.02 9.65
C ALA A 33 31.06 -13.06 10.74
N GLN A 34 29.86 -12.50 10.55
CA GLN A 34 29.24 -11.53 11.45
C GLN A 34 30.16 -10.32 11.76
N CYS A 35 31.03 -9.94 10.81
CA CYS A 35 31.92 -8.78 10.97
C CYS A 35 31.15 -7.46 11.01
N TYR A 36 30.07 -7.38 10.24
CA TYR A 36 29.11 -6.29 10.20
C TYR A 36 27.70 -6.86 10.05
N THR A 37 26.71 -6.16 10.58
CA THR A 37 25.32 -6.44 10.23
C THR A 37 25.07 -5.89 8.83
N VAL A 38 24.49 -6.69 7.92
CA VAL A 38 24.24 -6.22 6.55
C VAL A 38 22.84 -5.62 6.45
N CYS A 39 22.76 -4.39 5.98
CA CYS A 39 21.49 -3.77 5.61
C CYS A 39 21.20 -4.02 4.12
N GLU A 40 20.20 -4.86 3.84
CA GLU A 40 19.84 -5.25 2.47
C GLU A 40 19.37 -4.07 1.59
N GLY A 41 18.80 -3.00 2.17
CA GLY A 41 18.34 -1.85 1.39
C GLY A 41 19.46 -0.87 0.99
N CYS A 42 20.52 -0.80 1.81
CA CYS A 42 21.72 -0.02 1.50
C CYS A 42 22.79 -0.85 0.78
N SER A 43 22.68 -2.18 0.82
CA SER A 43 23.74 -3.11 0.45
C SER A 43 25.06 -2.74 1.15
N SER A 44 25.02 -2.47 2.45
CA SER A 44 26.18 -1.99 3.23
C SER A 44 26.26 -2.65 4.59
N GLY A 45 27.49 -2.79 5.08
CA GLY A 45 27.78 -3.23 6.45
C GLY A 45 27.58 -2.07 7.41
N ILE A 46 26.77 -2.28 8.44
CA ILE A 46 26.57 -1.33 9.54
C ILE A 46 27.29 -1.85 10.78
N ASP A 47 27.98 -0.95 11.47
CA ASP A 47 28.62 -1.24 12.75
C ASP A 47 27.61 -0.92 13.86
N GLY A 48 26.83 -1.92 14.24
CA GLY A 48 25.78 -1.79 15.26
C GLY A 48 24.47 -2.50 14.91
N ASP A 49 23.40 -2.05 15.57
CA ASP A 49 22.08 -2.65 15.49
C ASP A 49 21.29 -2.17 14.26
N LEU A 50 20.70 -3.13 13.54
CA LEU A 50 19.95 -2.88 12.32
C LEU A 50 18.65 -2.13 12.57
N ALA A 51 17.95 -2.38 13.67
CA ALA A 51 16.70 -1.68 13.98
C ALA A 51 16.95 -0.18 14.19
N THR A 52 18.01 0.15 14.93
CA THR A 52 18.44 1.53 15.17
C THR A 52 18.84 2.23 13.86
N HIS A 53 19.61 1.54 13.01
CA HIS A 53 19.97 2.05 11.68
C HIS A 53 18.72 2.34 10.84
N LEU A 54 17.79 1.39 10.74
CA LEU A 54 16.58 1.54 9.93
C LEU A 54 15.69 2.67 10.49
N GLN A 55 15.48 2.74 11.80
CA GLN A 55 14.70 3.80 12.41
C GLN A 55 15.31 5.20 12.17
N GLY A 56 16.64 5.34 12.26
CA GLY A 56 17.32 6.60 12.03
C GLY A 56 17.36 7.05 10.55
N ASN A 57 17.14 6.12 9.62
CA ASN A 57 17.27 6.38 8.18
C ASN A 57 15.95 6.15 7.41
N ASN A 58 14.80 6.16 8.10
CA ASN A 58 13.48 5.89 7.53
C ASN A 58 13.44 4.56 6.73
N GLY A 59 14.05 3.52 7.28
CA GLY A 59 14.13 2.18 6.70
C GLY A 59 12.99 1.27 7.14
N CYS A 60 12.49 0.43 6.24
CA CYS A 60 11.51 -0.59 6.56
C CYS A 60 12.15 -1.78 7.28
N MET A 61 11.59 -2.22 8.41
CA MET A 61 12.09 -3.37 9.16
C MET A 61 11.94 -4.72 8.44
N ILE A 62 11.10 -4.80 7.41
CA ILE A 62 10.77 -6.06 6.74
C ILE A 62 11.65 -6.28 5.51
N CYS A 63 11.84 -5.24 4.68
CA CYS A 63 12.63 -5.34 3.45
C CYS A 63 13.88 -4.44 3.43
N HIS A 64 14.15 -3.73 4.54
CA HIS A 64 15.28 -2.81 4.71
C HIS A 64 15.32 -1.62 3.75
N GLN A 65 14.29 -1.44 2.90
CA GLN A 65 14.23 -0.32 1.96
C GLN A 65 14.13 1.02 2.71
N HIS A 66 14.94 2.00 2.30
CA HIS A 66 14.93 3.35 2.88
C HIS A 66 14.09 4.32 2.08
N PHE A 67 13.50 5.27 2.81
CA PHE A 67 12.61 6.28 2.25
C PHE A 67 13.10 7.69 2.54
N LYS A 68 12.77 8.63 1.65
CA LYS A 68 13.11 10.05 1.86
C LYS A 68 12.40 10.64 3.07
N THR A 69 11.19 10.16 3.38
CA THR A 69 10.39 10.62 4.52
C THR A 69 9.70 9.44 5.21
N LEU A 70 9.49 9.55 6.53
CA LEU A 70 8.74 8.56 7.32
C LEU A 70 7.35 8.26 6.73
N LEU A 71 6.64 9.30 6.27
CA LEU A 71 5.32 9.17 5.64
C LEU A 71 5.30 8.22 4.44
N SER A 72 6.40 8.16 3.67
CA SER A 72 6.51 7.24 2.53
C SER A 72 6.82 5.79 2.94
N GLY A 73 7.51 5.59 4.08
CA GLY A 73 7.82 4.27 4.62
C GLY A 73 6.68 3.64 5.45
N ASP A 74 5.92 4.43 6.19
CA ASP A 74 4.86 3.95 7.10
C ASP A 74 3.47 3.83 6.43
N GLY A 75 3.29 4.49 5.28
CA GLY A 75 2.04 4.45 4.51
C GLY A 75 2.00 3.33 3.47
N MET A 76 2.04 3.72 2.20
CA MET A 76 1.89 2.81 1.05
C MET A 76 2.90 1.66 1.00
N HIS A 77 4.10 1.91 1.50
CA HIS A 77 5.15 0.90 1.49
C HIS A 77 4.82 -0.31 2.38
N GLN A 78 4.02 -0.14 3.43
CA GLN A 78 3.62 -1.27 4.29
C GLN A 78 2.59 -2.20 3.61
N ILE A 79 1.88 -1.73 2.57
CA ILE A 79 0.84 -2.52 1.90
C ILE A 79 1.38 -3.84 1.32
N PRO A 80 2.51 -3.86 0.57
CA PRO A 80 3.14 -5.11 0.14
C PRO A 80 3.42 -6.13 1.25
N HIS A 81 3.67 -5.66 2.48
CA HIS A 81 4.01 -6.51 3.63
C HIS A 81 2.77 -7.06 4.36
N TYR A 82 1.57 -6.54 4.08
CA TYR A 82 0.33 -7.08 4.63
C TYR A 82 -0.12 -8.34 3.90
N ALA A 83 -0.78 -9.23 4.66
CA ALA A 83 -1.48 -10.36 4.09
C ALA A 83 -2.62 -9.90 3.17
N ALA A 84 -2.88 -10.68 2.11
CA ALA A 84 -3.94 -10.39 1.17
C ALA A 84 -5.31 -10.88 1.70
N ASP A 85 -5.86 -10.16 2.68
CA ASP A 85 -7.07 -10.59 3.40
C ASP A 85 -8.38 -9.99 2.86
N TYR A 86 -8.30 -8.98 1.99
CA TYR A 86 -9.48 -8.35 1.41
C TYR A 86 -10.00 -9.16 0.23
N LYS A 87 -10.94 -10.06 0.50
CA LYS A 87 -11.65 -10.81 -0.54
C LYS A 87 -12.55 -9.87 -1.35
N CYS A 88 -12.51 -10.00 -2.68
CA CYS A 88 -13.49 -9.37 -3.54
C CYS A 88 -14.90 -9.86 -3.18
N TRP A 89 -15.89 -8.99 -3.31
CA TRP A 89 -17.28 -9.33 -3.06
C TRP A 89 -17.99 -9.95 -4.26
N GLY A 90 -17.38 -9.86 -5.45
CA GLY A 90 -17.95 -10.33 -6.70
C GLY A 90 -17.17 -11.46 -7.39
N CYS A 91 -15.95 -11.76 -6.96
CA CYS A 91 -15.10 -12.78 -7.57
C CYS A 91 -14.18 -13.42 -6.52
N ASN A 92 -13.32 -14.36 -6.95
CA ASN A 92 -12.40 -15.07 -6.05
C ASN A 92 -11.07 -14.33 -5.79
N CYS A 93 -10.88 -13.13 -6.33
CA CYS A 93 -9.65 -12.35 -6.14
C CYS A 93 -9.50 -11.86 -4.68
N THR A 94 -8.25 -11.79 -4.22
CA THR A 94 -7.88 -11.28 -2.90
C THR A 94 -6.88 -10.13 -3.00
N PHE A 95 -7.03 -9.12 -2.16
CA PHE A 95 -6.27 -7.88 -2.18
C PHE A 95 -5.64 -7.59 -0.82
N ARG A 96 -4.56 -6.79 -0.82
CA ARG A 96 -3.81 -6.42 0.40
C ARG A 96 -4.39 -5.22 1.14
N CYS A 97 -5.17 -4.39 0.46
CA CYS A 97 -5.85 -3.26 1.09
C CYS A 97 -7.26 -3.07 0.51
N PHE A 98 -8.09 -2.36 1.26
CA PHE A 98 -9.47 -2.13 0.89
C PHE A 98 -9.57 -1.26 -0.36
N SER A 99 -8.74 -0.21 -0.46
CA SER A 99 -8.73 0.69 -1.62
C SER A 99 -8.45 -0.01 -2.95
N THR A 100 -7.56 -1.01 -2.97
CA THR A 100 -7.25 -1.79 -4.19
C THR A 100 -8.35 -2.77 -4.57
N MET A 101 -9.02 -3.39 -3.58
CA MET A 101 -10.21 -4.21 -3.84
C MET A 101 -11.35 -3.37 -4.43
N ILE A 102 -11.59 -2.18 -3.87
CA ILE A 102 -12.57 -1.23 -4.40
C ILE A 102 -12.21 -0.78 -5.82
N LEU A 103 -10.93 -0.44 -6.07
CA LEU A 103 -10.47 -0.06 -7.41
C LEU A 103 -10.73 -1.17 -8.44
N HIS A 104 -10.54 -2.44 -8.06
CA HIS A 104 -10.86 -3.57 -8.93
C HIS A 104 -12.35 -3.61 -9.32
N LEU A 105 -13.24 -3.32 -8.37
CA LEU A 105 -14.69 -3.23 -8.65
C LEU A 105 -15.02 -2.00 -9.51
N GLU A 106 -14.42 -0.84 -9.23
CA GLU A 106 -14.65 0.40 -10.01
C GLU A 106 -14.15 0.29 -11.45
N ALA A 107 -13.03 -0.41 -11.68
CA ALA A 107 -12.42 -0.56 -13.00
C ALA A 107 -13.26 -1.43 -13.95
N GLY A 108 -14.27 -2.14 -13.46
CA GLY A 108 -15.16 -2.97 -14.28
C GLY A 108 -14.55 -4.28 -14.77
N TYR A 109 -13.40 -4.68 -14.24
CA TYR A 109 -12.74 -5.95 -14.59
C TYR A 109 -13.19 -7.13 -13.72
N CYS A 110 -14.10 -6.91 -12.79
CA CYS A 110 -14.61 -7.97 -11.92
C CYS A 110 -15.53 -8.93 -12.70
N GLU A 111 -15.34 -10.24 -12.49
CA GLU A 111 -16.17 -11.29 -13.08
C GLU A 111 -17.66 -11.17 -12.72
N SER A 112 -17.99 -10.48 -11.62
CA SER A 112 -19.39 -10.20 -11.27
C SER A 112 -20.08 -9.23 -12.23
N GLY A 113 -19.37 -8.63 -13.18
CA GLY A 113 -19.90 -7.57 -14.06
C GLY A 113 -20.20 -6.26 -13.32
N CYS A 114 -19.61 -6.07 -12.14
CA CYS A 114 -19.79 -4.84 -11.37
C CYS A 114 -19.16 -3.66 -12.10
N THR A 115 -19.87 -2.53 -12.11
CA THR A 115 -19.39 -1.26 -12.64
C THR A 115 -19.19 -0.22 -11.54
N ILE A 116 -18.49 0.87 -11.86
CA ILE A 116 -18.39 2.03 -10.96
C ILE A 116 -19.77 2.60 -10.57
N SER A 117 -20.73 2.60 -11.49
CA SER A 117 -22.09 3.08 -11.22
C SER A 117 -22.78 2.24 -10.15
N ASP A 118 -22.61 0.92 -10.19
CA ASP A 118 -23.22 0.01 -9.22
C ASP A 118 -22.66 0.24 -7.81
N LEU A 119 -21.34 0.41 -7.72
CA LEU A 119 -20.70 0.68 -6.45
C LEU A 119 -21.12 2.05 -5.90
N ASN A 120 -21.19 3.07 -6.75
CA ASN A 120 -21.61 4.42 -6.37
C ASN A 120 -23.07 4.45 -5.89
N GLU A 121 -23.97 3.70 -6.53
CA GLU A 121 -25.37 3.55 -6.08
C GLU A 121 -25.44 2.94 -4.67
N VAL A 122 -24.71 1.86 -4.42
CA VAL A 122 -24.67 1.22 -3.10
C VAL A 122 -24.10 2.17 -2.03
N ILE A 123 -23.04 2.93 -2.35
CA ILE A 123 -22.44 3.90 -1.44
C ILE A 123 -23.41 5.07 -1.17
N ALA A 124 -24.10 5.55 -2.21
CA ALA A 124 -25.12 6.58 -2.10
C ALA A 124 -26.25 6.16 -1.17
N ASP A 125 -26.78 4.95 -1.33
CA ASP A 125 -27.86 4.41 -0.49
C ASP A 125 -27.42 4.33 0.99
N LEU A 126 -26.21 3.82 1.24
CA LEU A 126 -25.68 3.67 2.60
C LEU A 126 -25.30 4.98 3.27
N SER A 127 -24.96 6.00 2.48
CA SER A 127 -24.63 7.33 2.98
C SER A 127 -25.84 8.23 3.17
N GLY A 128 -27.05 7.71 2.94
CA GLY A 128 -28.29 8.50 3.00
C GLY A 128 -28.34 9.57 1.93
N GLY A 129 -27.76 9.31 0.76
CA GLY A 129 -27.75 10.22 -0.38
C GLY A 129 -26.62 11.26 -0.37
N ARG A 130 -25.73 11.25 0.62
CA ARG A 130 -24.66 12.26 0.76
C ARG A 130 -23.61 12.20 -0.36
N TYR A 131 -23.44 11.06 -1.00
CA TYR A 131 -22.46 10.85 -2.07
C TYR A 131 -23.10 10.68 -3.47
N VAL A 132 -24.37 11.09 -3.66
CA VAL A 132 -25.09 10.83 -4.91
C VAL A 132 -24.52 11.64 -6.07
N MET A 133 -23.96 10.92 -7.04
CA MET A 133 -23.87 11.30 -8.44
C MET A 133 -24.97 10.55 -9.20
N LYS A 134 -26.09 11.22 -9.47
CA LYS A 134 -27.10 10.74 -10.42
C LYS A 134 -27.80 11.96 -11.02
N ASP A 135 -27.18 12.52 -12.06
CA ASP A 135 -27.76 13.48 -13.03
C ASP A 135 -28.61 14.66 -12.51
N LEU A 136 -28.53 15.00 -11.23
CA LEU A 136 -29.30 16.08 -10.63
C LEU A 136 -28.39 16.86 -9.68
N ILE A 137 -28.07 18.07 -10.14
CA ILE A 137 -27.93 19.29 -9.33
C ILE A 137 -28.56 19.07 -7.95
N SER A 138 -27.80 19.24 -6.85
CA SER A 138 -28.20 20.02 -5.66
C SER A 138 -27.44 19.74 -4.34
N ILE A 139 -26.38 18.93 -4.26
CA ILE A 139 -25.67 18.78 -2.96
C ILE A 139 -24.14 18.92 -3.02
N HIS A 140 -23.46 18.45 -4.08
CA HIS A 140 -22.01 18.65 -4.23
C HIS A 140 -21.70 19.86 -5.14
N PRO A 141 -20.80 20.77 -4.75
CA PRO A 141 -20.42 21.93 -5.57
C PRO A 141 -19.67 21.54 -6.86
N ASP A 142 -19.04 20.36 -6.92
CA ASP A 142 -18.41 19.81 -8.12
C ASP A 142 -18.96 18.39 -8.46
N PRO A 143 -19.73 18.24 -9.55
CA PRO A 143 -20.25 16.93 -9.98
C PRO A 143 -19.15 15.94 -10.41
N HIS A 144 -17.90 16.36 -10.50
CA HIS A 144 -16.76 15.50 -10.84
C HIS A 144 -16.00 14.94 -9.62
N LEU A 145 -16.34 15.36 -8.40
CA LEU A 145 -15.65 14.96 -7.16
C LEU A 145 -16.64 14.52 -6.07
N PRO A 146 -17.37 13.41 -6.27
CA PRO A 146 -18.51 13.01 -5.43
C PRO A 146 -18.13 12.52 -4.02
N PHE A 147 -16.84 12.34 -3.72
CA PHE A 147 -16.39 11.74 -2.46
C PHE A 147 -15.53 12.72 -1.66
N GLU A 148 -16.01 13.11 -0.49
CA GLU A 148 -15.29 14.01 0.41
C GLU A 148 -14.78 13.28 1.66
N CYS A 149 -13.56 13.61 2.09
CA CYS A 149 -13.00 13.14 3.35
C CYS A 149 -13.54 14.00 4.52
N PRO A 150 -14.28 13.42 5.47
CA PRO A 150 -14.97 14.17 6.54
C PRO A 150 -14.02 14.76 7.61
N LYS A 151 -12.70 14.65 7.44
CA LYS A 151 -11.70 15.15 8.38
C LYS A 151 -10.94 16.37 7.85
N CYS A 152 -10.70 16.40 6.55
CA CYS A 152 -9.77 17.35 5.93
C CYS A 152 -10.33 17.96 4.65
N ASP A 153 -11.62 17.72 4.39
CA ASP A 153 -12.42 18.29 3.32
C ASP A 153 -11.82 18.11 1.92
N ARG A 154 -10.93 17.11 1.77
CA ARG A 154 -10.37 16.72 0.49
C ARG A 154 -11.39 15.94 -0.30
N GLU A 155 -11.56 16.31 -1.55
CA GLU A 155 -12.49 15.69 -2.47
C GLU A 155 -11.76 14.73 -3.44
N PHE A 156 -12.48 13.70 -3.88
CA PHE A 156 -11.96 12.61 -4.71
C PHE A 156 -12.96 12.25 -5.81
N ARG A 157 -12.42 11.88 -6.98
CA ARG A 157 -13.19 11.45 -8.15
C ARG A 157 -13.73 10.03 -8.01
N SER A 158 -13.09 9.21 -7.18
CA SER A 158 -13.41 7.80 -6.98
C SER A 158 -13.42 7.42 -5.51
N TYR A 159 -14.16 6.36 -5.19
CA TYR A 159 -14.25 5.85 -3.84
C TYR A 159 -12.93 5.20 -3.43
N SER A 160 -12.29 4.49 -4.36
CA SER A 160 -10.93 3.97 -4.16
C SER A 160 -9.95 5.07 -3.74
N GLY A 161 -10.03 6.26 -4.34
CA GLY A 161 -9.19 7.41 -4.00
C GLY A 161 -9.38 7.91 -2.57
N LEU A 162 -10.64 8.04 -2.13
CA LEU A 162 -10.96 8.40 -0.75
C LEU A 162 -10.45 7.33 0.23
N MET A 163 -10.66 6.05 -0.07
CA MET A 163 -10.19 4.95 0.77
C MET A 163 -8.66 4.93 0.85
N GLN A 164 -7.98 5.13 -0.27
CA GLN A 164 -6.53 5.19 -0.37
C GLN A 164 -5.96 6.33 0.47
N HIS A 165 -6.55 7.53 0.36
CA HIS A 165 -6.20 8.66 1.21
C HIS A 165 -6.33 8.34 2.70
N ALA A 166 -7.43 7.69 3.09
CA ALA A 166 -7.67 7.32 4.47
C ALA A 166 -6.77 6.17 4.96
N GLU A 167 -6.25 5.31 4.08
CA GLU A 167 -5.26 4.28 4.44
C GLU A 167 -3.87 4.88 4.66
N GLN A 168 -3.54 6.00 3.99
CA GLN A 168 -2.22 6.63 4.05
C GLN A 168 -2.10 7.74 5.11
N THR A 169 -3.21 8.17 5.71
CA THR A 169 -3.24 9.35 6.57
C THR A 169 -3.96 9.06 7.88
N SER A 170 -3.82 9.98 8.84
CA SER A 170 -4.59 9.93 10.10
C SER A 170 -6.11 10.13 9.90
N CYS A 171 -6.57 10.30 8.65
CA CYS A 171 -7.99 10.39 8.28
C CYS A 171 -8.71 9.03 8.33
N SER A 172 -7.99 7.92 8.53
CA SER A 172 -8.55 6.57 8.68
C SER A 172 -9.72 6.48 9.66
N ARG A 173 -9.60 7.15 10.82
CA ARG A 173 -10.59 7.13 11.93
C ARG A 173 -11.86 7.92 11.64
N SER A 174 -11.85 8.78 10.63
CA SER A 174 -12.97 9.65 10.31
C SER A 174 -13.93 9.02 9.31
N LEU A 175 -13.57 7.87 8.71
CA LEU A 175 -14.49 7.11 7.88
C LEU A 175 -15.41 6.25 8.73
N THR A 176 -16.70 6.29 8.41
CA THR A 176 -17.73 5.53 9.11
C THR A 176 -17.60 4.03 8.82
N HIS A 177 -18.12 3.19 9.72
CA HIS A 177 -18.22 1.76 9.46
C HIS A 177 -19.10 1.44 8.23
N ALA A 178 -20.01 2.34 7.84
CA ALA A 178 -20.78 2.19 6.60
C ALA A 178 -19.89 2.31 5.36
N GLN A 179 -18.78 3.06 5.43
CA GLN A 179 -17.85 3.27 4.32
C GLN A 179 -16.78 2.17 4.19
N LYS A 180 -16.40 1.48 5.27
CA LYS A 180 -15.36 0.42 5.20
C LYS A 180 -15.85 -0.97 5.60
N GLY A 181 -17.08 -1.07 6.07
CA GLY A 181 -17.51 -2.21 6.87
C GLY A 181 -18.47 -3.16 6.15
N ARG A 182 -18.85 -4.20 6.91
CA ARG A 182 -19.74 -5.28 6.47
C ARG A 182 -21.08 -4.80 5.90
N SER A 183 -21.54 -3.60 6.24
CA SER A 183 -22.76 -3.04 5.66
C SER A 183 -22.62 -2.76 4.17
N LEU A 184 -21.48 -2.20 3.75
CA LEU A 184 -21.16 -1.96 2.34
C LEU A 184 -21.06 -3.26 1.57
N GLN A 185 -20.30 -4.21 2.11
CA GLN A 185 -20.20 -5.55 1.55
C GLN A 185 -21.58 -6.20 1.36
N ARG A 186 -22.41 -6.23 2.40
CA ARG A 186 -23.74 -6.87 2.35
C ARG A 186 -24.68 -6.18 1.36
N ALA A 187 -24.65 -4.86 1.28
CA ALA A 187 -25.47 -4.12 0.33
C ALA A 187 -25.03 -4.41 -1.11
N PHE A 188 -23.72 -4.48 -1.32
CA PHE A 188 -23.13 -4.83 -2.61
C PHE A 188 -23.46 -6.26 -3.05
N GLU A 189 -23.26 -7.25 -2.18
CA GLU A 189 -23.58 -8.66 -2.44
C GLU A 189 -25.07 -8.83 -2.78
N ARG A 190 -25.96 -8.09 -2.11
CA ARG A 190 -27.40 -8.07 -2.44
C ARG A 190 -27.68 -7.51 -3.83
N MET A 191 -27.01 -6.42 -4.21
CA MET A 191 -27.15 -5.81 -5.53
C MET A 191 -26.74 -6.79 -6.63
N ILE A 192 -25.62 -7.51 -6.47
CA ILE A 192 -25.19 -8.55 -7.42
C ILE A 192 -26.25 -9.65 -7.55
N LEU A 193 -26.79 -10.13 -6.42
CA LEU A 193 -27.83 -11.17 -6.44
C LEU A 193 -29.09 -10.71 -7.17
N ILE A 194 -29.50 -9.46 -7.01
CA ILE A 194 -30.65 -8.90 -7.74
C ILE A 194 -30.37 -8.85 -9.23
N LYS A 195 -29.20 -8.35 -9.64
CA LYS A 195 -28.80 -8.29 -11.06
C LYS A 195 -28.73 -9.66 -11.73
N SER A 196 -28.28 -10.68 -11.02
CA SER A 196 -28.19 -12.06 -11.56
C SER A 196 -29.56 -12.72 -11.85
N ARG A 197 -30.65 -12.13 -11.37
CA ARG A 197 -32.02 -12.64 -11.51
C ARG A 197 -32.86 -11.90 -12.56
N CYS A 198 -32.34 -10.80 -13.10
CA CYS A 198 -32.98 -9.99 -14.14
C CYS A 198 -32.39 -10.33 -15.50
#